data_AF-A0A1Q6TY99-F1
#
_entry.id   AF-A0A1Q6TY99-F1
#
_cell.length_a   1.000
_cell.length_b   1.000
_cell.length_c   1.000
_cell.angle_alpha   90.00
_cell.angle_beta   90.00
_cell.angle_gamma   90.00
#
_symmetry.space_group_name_H-M   'P 1'
#
loop_
_entity.id
_entity.type
_entity.pdbx_description
1 polymer ?
#
loop_
_entity_poly.entity_id
_entity_poly.type
_entity_poly.pdbx_seq_one_letter_code
_entity_poly.pdbx_strand_id
1 'polypeptide(L)'
;MQKTFNMEMNIAKALGIFAIVAGHVNWNIYGDFISDYSFHIPLFFFISGYFFKSEIFDGINKIKNFFTYTKKIITKYLSRFYSYHILYGLITWIVFISCHRLYGQLPTLKNLTLSPIDSTPFGFSVPNWFLYQLTISLIFFSAVIFVSRSFKMPPPRYD
;
A
#
# COMPACT_ATOMS: atom_id res chain seq x y z
N MET A 1 -23.29 16.05 4.88
CA MET A 1 -22.99 14.88 5.74
C MET A 1 -21.67 15.16 6.46
N GLN A 2 -21.70 15.41 7.78
CA GLN A 2 -20.46 15.60 8.55
C GLN A 2 -19.66 14.29 8.51
N LYS A 3 -18.39 14.35 8.09
CA LYS A 3 -17.48 13.21 8.22
C LYS A 3 -17.17 13.02 9.70
N THR A 4 -17.65 11.92 10.28
CA THR A 4 -17.17 11.46 11.58
C THR A 4 -15.74 10.96 11.42
N PHE A 5 -14.79 11.67 12.02
CA PHE A 5 -13.40 11.24 12.06
C PHE A 5 -13.21 10.29 13.25
N ASN A 6 -12.67 9.10 12.98
CA ASN A 6 -12.25 8.19 14.04
C ASN A 6 -10.86 8.63 14.52
N MET A 7 -10.81 9.22 15.72
CA MET A 7 -9.60 9.86 16.25
C MET A 7 -8.53 8.83 16.60
N GLU A 8 -8.93 7.70 17.16
CA GLU A 8 -8.07 6.58 17.54
C GLU A 8 -7.32 6.04 16.32
N MET A 9 -8.02 5.87 15.19
CA MET A 9 -7.45 5.45 13.92
C MET A 9 -6.51 6.51 13.34
N ASN A 10 -6.79 7.80 13.54
CA ASN A 10 -5.90 8.87 13.11
C ASN A 10 -4.62 8.92 13.95
N ILE A 11 -4.71 8.68 15.26
CA ILE A 11 -3.56 8.56 16.15
C ILE A 11 -2.70 7.35 15.75
N ALA A 12 -3.32 6.19 15.51
CA ALA A 12 -2.62 5.00 15.03
C ALA A 12 -1.88 5.27 13.71
N LYS A 13 -2.50 6.01 12.78
CA LYS A 13 -1.87 6.48 11.55
C LYS A 13 -0.64 7.34 11.79
N ALA A 14 -0.77 8.33 12.68
CA ALA A 14 0.34 9.21 13.02
C ALA A 14 1.51 8.43 13.62
N LEU A 15 1.24 7.51 14.55
CA LEU A 15 2.26 6.63 15.15
C LEU A 15 2.93 5.73 14.11
N GLY A 16 2.17 5.19 13.15
CA GLY A 16 2.73 4.38 12.07
C GLY A 16 3.66 5.17 11.15
N ILE A 17 3.26 6.39 10.76
CA ILE A 17 4.10 7.29 9.96
C ILE A 17 5.39 7.63 10.74
N PHE A 18 5.27 7.96 12.02
CA PHE A 18 6.42 8.30 12.87
C PHE A 18 7.41 7.15 12.97
N ALA A 19 6.93 5.91 13.18
CA ALA A 19 7.76 4.72 13.23
C ALA A 19 8.51 4.43 11.93
N ILE A 20 7.89 4.67 10.77
CA ILE A 20 8.59 4.56 9.47
C ILE A 20 9.74 5.54 9.39
N VAL A 21 9.49 6.81 9.74
CA VAL A 21 10.50 7.86 9.66
C VAL A 21 11.65 7.53 10.60
N ALA A 22 11.36 7.14 11.84
CA ALA A 22 12.35 6.74 12.82
C ALA A 22 13.24 5.58 12.34
N GLY A 23 12.63 4.53 11.79
CA GLY A 23 13.38 3.40 11.22
C GLY A 23 14.28 3.80 10.05
N HIS A 24 13.88 4.77 9.21
CA HIS A 24 14.71 5.25 8.10
C HIS A 24 15.85 6.17 8.53
N VAL A 25 15.73 6.86 9.67
CA VAL A 25 16.82 7.68 10.24
C VAL A 25 17.67 6.89 11.25
N ASN A 26 17.49 5.56 11.33
CA ASN A 26 18.12 4.68 12.32
C ASN A 26 17.94 5.16 13.76
N TRP A 27 16.82 5.84 14.03
CA TRP A 27 16.48 6.26 15.38
C TRP A 27 15.74 5.13 16.07
N ASN A 28 16.49 4.40 16.89
CA ASN A 28 15.97 3.27 17.63
C ASN A 28 15.08 3.73 18.81
N ILE A 29 13.77 3.86 18.58
CA ILE A 29 12.82 4.38 19.59
C ILE A 29 12.75 3.46 20.82
N TYR A 30 12.90 2.15 20.61
CA TYR A 30 12.74 1.11 21.63
C TYR A 30 14.04 0.36 21.98
N GLY A 31 15.19 0.82 21.46
CA GLY A 31 16.47 0.11 21.59
C GLY A 31 16.49 -1.22 20.83
N ASP A 32 17.56 -2.01 21.00
CA ASP A 32 17.78 -3.25 20.21
C ASP A 32 16.76 -4.38 20.45
N PHE A 33 15.85 -4.19 21.41
CA PHE A 33 14.83 -5.18 21.77
C PHE A 33 13.69 -5.28 20.75
N ILE A 34 13.31 -4.16 20.11
CA ILE A 34 12.21 -4.12 19.14
C ILE A 34 12.67 -3.29 17.95
N SER A 35 13.01 -3.96 16.85
CA SER A 35 13.32 -3.27 15.60
C SER A 35 12.11 -2.44 15.16
N ASP A 36 12.34 -1.21 14.70
CA ASP A 36 11.28 -0.36 14.16
C ASP A 36 10.53 -1.05 13.01
N TYR A 37 11.19 -1.95 12.28
CA TYR A 37 10.61 -2.79 11.22
C TYR A 37 9.58 -3.82 11.70
N SER A 38 9.60 -4.19 12.98
CA SER A 38 8.73 -5.23 13.52
C SER A 38 7.26 -4.83 13.61
N PHE A 39 6.94 -3.54 13.75
CA PHE A 39 5.57 -3.09 13.99
C PHE A 39 5.02 -2.08 12.97
N HIS A 40 5.86 -1.31 12.27
CA HIS A 40 5.33 -0.31 11.34
C HIS A 40 4.65 -0.94 10.10
N ILE A 41 5.19 -2.05 9.58
CA ILE A 41 4.59 -2.77 8.43
C ILE A 41 3.20 -3.36 8.81
N PRO A 42 3.05 -4.12 9.91
CA PRO A 42 1.73 -4.54 10.40
C PRO A 42 0.77 -3.39 10.68
N LEU A 43 1.24 -2.29 11.28
CA LEU A 43 0.42 -1.14 11.60
C LEU A 43 -0.13 -0.46 10.33
N PHE A 44 0.71 -0.31 9.29
CA PHE A 44 0.25 0.19 7.99
C PHE A 44 -0.77 -0.72 7.33
N PHE A 45 -0.60 -2.04 7.42
CA PHE A 45 -1.63 -2.97 6.96
C PHE A 45 -2.93 -2.80 7.73
N PHE A 46 -2.85 -2.66 9.05
CA PHE A 46 -4.02 -2.49 9.91
C PHE A 46 -4.82 -1.22 9.55
N ILE A 47 -4.10 -0.11 9.42
CA ILE A 47 -4.63 1.19 9.01
C ILE A 47 -5.22 1.16 7.60
N SER A 48 -4.60 0.40 6.69
CA SER A 48 -4.98 0.39 5.27
C SER A 48 -6.26 -0.38 4.98
N GLY A 49 -6.71 -1.26 5.88
CA GLY A 49 -7.89 -2.06 5.58
C GLY A 49 -8.32 -3.12 6.59
N TYR A 50 -7.85 -3.13 7.84
CA TYR A 50 -8.30 -4.16 8.80
C TYR A 50 -9.84 -4.19 8.96
N PHE A 51 -10.51 -3.08 8.68
CA PHE A 51 -11.96 -2.97 8.66
C PHE A 51 -12.52 -2.93 7.23
N PHE A 52 -12.33 -4.01 6.47
CA PHE A 52 -13.14 -4.19 5.27
C PHE A 52 -14.61 -4.23 5.66
N LYS A 53 -15.45 -3.49 4.94
CA LYS A 53 -16.90 -3.49 5.18
C LYS A 53 -17.47 -4.88 4.90
N SER A 54 -18.31 -5.38 5.81
CA SER A 54 -19.03 -6.65 5.65
C SER A 54 -19.82 -6.71 4.33
N GLU A 55 -20.40 -5.59 3.92
CA GLU A 55 -21.12 -5.39 2.65
C GLU A 55 -20.33 -5.80 1.39
N ILE A 56 -19.00 -5.80 1.46
CA ILE A 56 -18.15 -6.22 0.34
C ILE A 56 -18.25 -7.74 0.12
N PHE A 57 -18.40 -8.49 1.21
CA PHE A 57 -18.27 -9.95 1.21
C PHE A 57 -19.58 -10.69 1.49
N ASP A 58 -20.59 -10.01 2.02
CA ASP A 58 -21.89 -10.58 2.37
C ASP A 58 -22.96 -10.23 1.32
N GLY A 59 -23.93 -11.14 1.11
CA GLY A 59 -25.09 -10.94 0.23
C GLY A 59 -24.99 -11.61 -1.15
N ILE A 60 -26.07 -11.49 -1.93
CA ILE A 60 -26.26 -12.16 -3.24
C ILE A 60 -25.20 -11.73 -4.26
N ASN A 61 -24.76 -10.47 -4.20
CA ASN A 61 -23.83 -9.86 -5.15
C ASN A 61 -22.36 -9.84 -4.69
N LYS A 62 -21.96 -10.68 -3.72
CA LYS A 62 -20.61 -10.65 -3.12
C LYS A 62 -19.47 -10.71 -4.13
N ILE A 63 -19.61 -11.50 -5.20
CA ILE A 63 -18.58 -11.61 -6.25
C ILE A 63 -18.40 -10.27 -6.97
N LYS A 64 -19.51 -9.64 -7.40
CA LYS A 64 -19.49 -8.35 -8.08
C LYS A 64 -18.92 -7.25 -7.18
N ASN A 65 -19.29 -7.25 -5.90
CA ASN A 65 -18.79 -6.29 -4.90
C ASN A 65 -17.27 -6.44 -4.69
N PHE A 66 -16.79 -7.67 -4.57
CA PHE A 66 -15.36 -7.98 -4.46
C PHE A 66 -14.55 -7.48 -5.67
N PHE A 67 -14.99 -7.78 -6.89
CA PHE A 67 -14.31 -7.29 -8.10
C PHE A 67 -14.35 -5.76 -8.21
N THR A 68 -15.48 -5.13 -7.87
CA THR A 68 -15.61 -3.67 -7.87
C THR A 68 -14.66 -3.03 -6.87
N TYR A 69 -14.56 -3.60 -5.67
CA TYR A 69 -13.65 -3.15 -4.64
C TYR A 69 -12.18 -3.31 -5.06
N THR A 70 -11.82 -4.49 -5.57
CA THR A 70 -10.46 -4.79 -6.06
C THR A 70 -10.04 -3.84 -7.18
N LYS A 71 -10.91 -3.62 -8.17
CA LYS A 71 -10.68 -2.65 -9.25
C LYS A 71 -10.44 -1.24 -8.70
N LYS A 72 -11.24 -0.82 -7.71
CA LYS A 72 -11.10 0.49 -7.07
C LYS A 72 -9.75 0.65 -6.34
N ILE A 73 -9.27 -0.38 -5.64
CA ILE A 73 -7.95 -0.37 -5.00
C ILE A 73 -6.86 -0.22 -6.07
N ILE A 74 -6.87 -1.10 -7.08
CA ILE A 74 -5.86 -1.11 -8.15
C ILE A 74 -5.83 0.26 -8.82
N THR A 75 -6.98 0.75 -9.31
CA THR A 75 -7.03 2.05 -9.98
C THR A 75 -6.58 3.18 -9.05
N LYS A 76 -6.94 3.17 -7.76
CA LYS A 76 -6.57 4.25 -6.83
C LYS A 76 -5.07 4.30 -6.53
N TYR A 77 -4.45 3.16 -6.23
CA TYR A 77 -3.05 3.13 -5.79
C TYR A 77 -2.07 3.00 -6.95
N LEU A 78 -2.40 2.17 -7.96
CA LEU A 78 -1.53 1.99 -9.13
C LEU A 78 -1.48 3.26 -9.99
N SER A 79 -2.59 4.01 -10.11
CA SER A 79 -2.56 5.30 -10.81
C SER A 79 -1.61 6.27 -10.12
N ARG A 80 -1.70 6.42 -8.79
CA ARG A 80 -0.80 7.29 -8.02
C ARG A 80 0.65 6.85 -8.14
N PHE A 81 0.90 5.54 -8.05
CA PHE A 81 2.23 4.97 -8.24
C PHE A 81 2.82 5.41 -9.59
N TYR A 82 2.12 5.16 -10.70
CA TYR A 82 2.62 5.54 -12.03
C TYR A 82 2.71 7.06 -12.22
N SER A 83 1.76 7.84 -11.70
CA SER A 83 1.84 9.31 -11.77
C SER A 83 3.10 9.84 -11.09
N TYR A 84 3.40 9.40 -9.87
CA TYR A 84 4.63 9.80 -9.18
C TYR A 84 5.87 9.23 -9.88
N HIS A 85 5.82 7.99 -10.35
CA HIS A 85 6.96 7.36 -11.02
C HIS A 85 7.36 8.09 -12.31
N ILE A 86 6.38 8.48 -13.13
CA ILE A 86 6.60 9.29 -14.35
C ILE A 86 7.16 10.66 -13.99
N LEU A 87 6.60 11.31 -12.96
CA LEU A 87 7.08 12.60 -12.48
C LEU A 87 8.56 12.53 -12.05
N TYR A 88 8.96 11.52 -11.28
CA TYR A 88 10.35 11.35 -10.85
C TYR A 88 11.27 10.91 -11.99
N GLY A 89 10.77 10.17 -12.98
CA GLY A 89 11.50 9.89 -14.22
C GLY A 89 11.82 11.17 -14.98
N LEU A 90 10.87 12.11 -15.07
CA LEU A 90 11.06 13.43 -15.67
C LEU A 90 12.06 14.27 -14.87
N ILE A 91 11.99 14.29 -13.55
CA ILE A 91 12.98 14.98 -12.70
C ILE A 91 14.39 14.40 -12.93
N THR A 92 14.51 13.07 -12.99
CA THR A 92 15.79 12.39 -13.24
C THR A 92 16.36 12.79 -14.60
N TRP A 93 15.52 12.92 -15.62
CA TRP A 93 15.91 13.40 -16.94
C TRP A 93 16.40 14.84 -16.94
N ILE A 94 15.68 15.75 -16.26
CA ILE A 94 16.07 17.16 -16.13
C ILE A 94 17.42 17.28 -15.45
N VAL A 95 17.62 16.58 -14.32
CA VAL A 95 18.90 16.59 -13.59
C VAL A 95 20.03 16.03 -14.45
N PHE A 96 19.76 15.00 -15.25
CA PHE A 96 20.75 14.44 -16.18
C PHE A 96 21.19 15.47 -17.23
N ILE A 97 20.25 16.21 -17.81
CA ILE A 97 20.57 17.25 -18.82
C ILE A 97 21.28 18.45 -18.18
N SER A 98 20.81 18.92 -17.02
CA SER A 98 21.32 20.15 -16.40
C SER A 98 22.62 19.96 -15.62
N CYS A 99 22.82 18.82 -14.97
CA CYS A 99 23.94 18.59 -14.06
C CYS A 99 24.90 17.48 -14.52
N HIS A 100 24.60 16.81 -15.64
CA HIS A 100 25.34 15.63 -16.13
C HIS A 100 25.50 14.52 -15.05
N ARG A 101 24.55 14.45 -14.11
CA ARG A 101 24.52 13.42 -13.05
C ARG A 101 23.29 12.55 -13.22
N LEU A 102 23.49 11.24 -13.10
CA LEU A 102 22.43 10.24 -13.19
C LEU A 102 22.10 9.68 -11.79
N TYR A 103 20.85 9.84 -11.38
CA TYR A 103 20.34 9.29 -10.11
C TYR A 103 19.47 8.08 -10.37
N GLY A 104 20.11 6.92 -10.53
CA GLY A 104 19.47 5.66 -10.91
C GLY A 104 19.69 5.35 -12.38
N GLN A 105 18.61 5.17 -13.14
CA GLN A 105 18.64 4.82 -14.56
C GLN A 105 17.96 5.89 -15.41
N LEU A 106 18.31 5.93 -16.71
CA LEU A 106 17.64 6.81 -17.66
C LEU A 106 16.16 6.41 -17.83
N PRO A 107 15.26 7.36 -18.07
CA PRO A 107 13.84 7.11 -18.26
C PRO A 107 13.55 6.53 -19.65
N THR A 108 14.00 5.30 -19.86
CA THR A 108 13.63 4.49 -21.03
C THR A 108 12.19 4.00 -20.88
N LEU A 109 11.56 3.59 -21.99
CA LEU A 109 10.20 3.04 -21.96
C LEU A 109 10.08 1.85 -21.00
N LYS A 110 11.11 0.99 -20.96
CA LYS A 110 11.21 -0.13 -20.01
C LYS A 110 11.22 0.37 -18.56
N ASN A 111 12.00 1.40 -18.26
CA ASN A 111 12.16 1.93 -16.91
C ASN A 111 10.96 2.74 -16.40
N LEU A 112 10.18 3.31 -17.30
CA LEU A 112 8.94 4.01 -16.96
C LEU A 112 7.76 3.07 -16.74
N THR A 113 7.80 1.86 -17.30
CA THR A 113 6.65 0.93 -17.31
C THR A 113 6.88 -0.34 -16.51
N LEU A 114 7.86 -1.16 -16.90
CA LEU A 114 8.03 -2.54 -16.40
C LEU A 114 9.05 -2.66 -15.28
N SER A 115 10.21 -2.00 -15.41
CA SER A 115 11.27 -2.07 -14.40
C SER A 115 10.84 -1.73 -12.97
N PRO A 116 9.83 -0.86 -12.71
CA PRO A 116 9.34 -0.56 -11.36
C PRO A 116 8.72 -1.74 -10.61
N ILE A 117 8.36 -2.81 -11.32
CA ILE A 117 7.81 -4.04 -10.74
C ILE A 117 8.92 -4.86 -10.06
N ASP A 118 10.08 -4.95 -10.72
CA ASP A 118 11.20 -5.78 -10.26
C ASP A 118 12.27 -4.98 -9.50
N SER A 119 12.33 -3.66 -9.70
CA SER A 119 13.38 -2.78 -9.18
C SER A 119 12.89 -1.35 -8.97
N THR A 120 13.67 -0.50 -8.31
CA THR A 120 13.41 0.95 -8.20
C THR A 120 14.37 1.71 -9.14
N PRO A 121 14.00 1.94 -10.41
CA PRO A 121 14.95 2.44 -11.42
C PRO A 121 15.36 3.90 -11.21
N PHE A 122 14.55 4.72 -10.54
CA PHE A 122 14.89 6.12 -10.25
C PHE A 122 15.18 6.29 -8.77
N GLY A 123 16.33 6.89 -8.43
CA GLY A 123 16.71 7.12 -7.03
C GLY A 123 15.70 7.99 -6.28
N PHE A 124 15.09 8.96 -6.96
CA PHE A 124 14.06 9.82 -6.37
C PHE A 124 12.70 9.14 -6.20
N SER A 125 12.43 8.02 -6.89
CA SER A 125 11.17 7.30 -6.78
C SER A 125 11.19 6.14 -5.80
N VAL A 126 12.30 5.93 -5.06
CA VAL A 126 12.44 4.83 -4.10
C VAL A 126 11.21 4.72 -3.18
N PRO A 127 10.70 5.78 -2.52
CA PRO A 127 9.56 5.65 -1.60
C PRO A 127 8.26 5.13 -2.26
N ASN A 128 8.14 5.15 -3.59
CA ASN A 128 6.95 4.64 -4.28
C ASN A 128 6.76 3.13 -4.15
N TRP A 129 7.82 2.35 -3.82
CA TRP A 129 7.73 0.89 -3.68
C TRP A 129 6.63 0.48 -2.69
N PHE A 130 6.41 1.31 -1.66
CA PHE A 130 5.39 1.07 -0.64
C PHE A 130 3.96 1.06 -1.21
N LEU A 131 3.63 1.92 -2.18
CA LEU A 131 2.28 1.97 -2.79
C LEU A 131 1.94 0.69 -3.55
N TYR A 132 2.94 0.12 -4.24
CA TYR A 132 2.81 -1.14 -4.93
C TYR A 132 2.58 -2.28 -3.94
N GLN A 133 3.42 -2.38 -2.91
CA GLN A 133 3.29 -3.39 -1.85
C GLN A 133 1.93 -3.31 -1.15
N LEU A 134 1.49 -2.10 -0.79
CA LEU A 134 0.21 -1.85 -0.15
C LEU A 134 -0.97 -2.34 -1.02
N THR A 135 -0.89 -2.13 -2.32
CA THR A 135 -1.91 -2.58 -3.28
C THR A 135 -2.05 -4.10 -3.25
N ILE A 136 -0.93 -4.81 -3.36
CA ILE A 136 -0.91 -6.28 -3.39
C ILE A 136 -1.47 -6.85 -2.09
N SER A 137 -1.00 -6.35 -0.94
CA SER A 137 -1.42 -6.90 0.35
C SER A 137 -2.90 -6.65 0.61
N LEU A 138 -3.46 -5.49 0.21
CA LEU A 138 -4.90 -5.24 0.34
C LEU A 138 -5.73 -6.21 -0.51
N ILE A 139 -5.28 -6.51 -1.73
CA ILE A 139 -5.93 -7.49 -2.60
C ILE A 139 -5.84 -8.88 -1.98
N PHE A 140 -4.66 -9.25 -1.48
CA PHE A 140 -4.44 -10.54 -0.81
C PHE A 140 -5.36 -10.71 0.41
N PHE A 141 -5.37 -9.76 1.35
CA PHE A 141 -6.22 -9.85 2.53
C PHE A 141 -7.70 -9.83 2.18
N SER A 142 -8.11 -9.01 1.19
CA SER A 142 -9.47 -9.01 0.67
C SER A 142 -9.85 -10.40 0.11
N ALA A 143 -8.95 -11.04 -0.62
CA ALA A 143 -9.18 -12.38 -1.17
C ALA A 143 -9.28 -13.44 -0.05
N VAL A 144 -8.39 -13.41 0.95
CA VAL A 144 -8.44 -14.31 2.11
C VAL A 144 -9.77 -14.20 2.85
N ILE A 145 -10.26 -12.98 3.10
CA ILE A 145 -11.55 -12.76 3.77
C ILE A 145 -12.73 -13.20 2.91
N PHE A 146 -12.68 -12.94 1.60
CA PHE A 146 -13.71 -13.40 0.66
C PHE A 146 -13.81 -14.93 0.64
N VAL A 147 -12.67 -15.62 0.63
CA VAL A 147 -12.59 -17.08 0.68
C VAL A 147 -13.08 -17.60 2.03
N SER A 148 -12.60 -17.05 3.15
CA SER A 148 -13.00 -17.51 4.49
C SER A 148 -14.51 -17.36 4.75
N ARG A 149 -15.12 -16.28 4.26
CA ARG A 149 -16.58 -16.07 4.35
C ARG A 149 -17.37 -16.96 3.41
N SER A 150 -16.78 -17.41 2.31
CA SER A 150 -17.41 -18.39 1.43
C SER A 150 -17.42 -19.80 2.03
N PHE A 151 -16.54 -20.08 2.99
CA PHE A 151 -16.48 -21.35 3.73
C PHE A 151 -17.25 -21.37 5.06
N LYS A 152 -17.95 -20.30 5.46
CA LYS A 152 -18.83 -20.35 6.65
C LYS A 152 -19.92 -21.41 6.41
N MET A 153 -19.74 -22.57 7.05
CA MET A 153 -20.75 -23.63 7.14
C MET A 153 -22.01 -23.05 7.79
N PRO A 154 -23.21 -23.50 7.38
CA PRO A 154 -24.42 -23.14 8.11
C PRO A 154 -24.23 -23.46 9.60
N PRO A 155 -24.80 -22.65 10.52
CA PRO A 155 -24.71 -22.95 11.94
C PRO A 155 -25.18 -24.39 12.17
N PRO A 156 -24.57 -25.14 13.12
CA PRO A 156 -25.06 -26.47 13.45
C PRO A 156 -26.55 -26.36 13.77
N ARG A 157 -27.36 -27.16 13.06
CA ARG A 157 -28.75 -27.39 13.49
C ARG A 157 -28.62 -28.09 14.83
N TYR A 158 -29.12 -27.45 15.87
CA TYR A 158 -29.44 -28.14 17.11
C TYR A 158 -30.86 -28.64 16.90
N ASP A 159 -30.97 -29.86 16.37
CA ASP A 159 -32.19 -30.67 16.39
C ASP A 159 -32.60 -31.01 17.83
#